data_AF-A0A849QC12-F1
#
_entry.id   AF-A0A849QC12-F1
#
_cell.length_a   1.000
_cell.length_b   1.000
_cell.length_c   1.000
_cell.angle_alpha   90.00
_cell.angle_beta   90.00
_cell.angle_gamma   90.00
#
_symmetry.space_group_name_H-M   'P 1'
#
loop_
_entity.id
_entity.type
_entity.pdbx_description
1 polymer ?
#
loop_
_entity_poly.entity_id
_entity_poly.type
_entity_poly.pdbx_seq_one_letter_code
_entity_poly.pdbx_strand_id
1 'polypeptide(L)'
;MIDILKTISEKPITFAEAKSILEAKEAQLHENDKELGHEQKITLEYLRTISVLDQKIAEDTAKELIEAVPILKDHQIMMLVNVLPDCEDDVDIIFAKERVKLDKDQTKKIAEIIKKIKPKKVIKKTVKEKKVEDAAVSEKTVDIKSEKVATEDAEEDK
;
A
#
# COMPACT_ATOMS: atom_id res chain seq x y z
N MET A 1 -32.59 -24.60 -22.67
CA MET A 1 -32.19 -25.14 -21.36
C MET A 1 -31.24 -24.13 -20.75
N ILE A 2 -31.63 -23.48 -19.67
CA ILE A 2 -30.72 -22.62 -18.89
C ILE A 2 -30.09 -23.57 -17.88
N ASP A 3 -28.81 -23.91 -18.08
CA ASP A 3 -28.02 -24.58 -17.05
C ASP A 3 -27.89 -23.60 -15.88
N ILE A 4 -28.60 -23.90 -14.79
CA ILE A 4 -28.52 -23.11 -13.57
C ILE A 4 -27.22 -23.53 -12.88
N LEU A 5 -26.15 -22.74 -13.07
CA LEU A 5 -24.94 -22.85 -12.29
C LEU A 5 -25.31 -22.76 -10.81
N LYS A 6 -25.15 -23.87 -10.09
CA LYS A 6 -25.41 -23.97 -8.66
C LYS A 6 -24.10 -23.76 -7.90
N THR A 7 -24.03 -22.72 -7.07
CA THR A 7 -22.91 -22.51 -6.15
C THR A 7 -22.88 -23.62 -5.11
N ILE A 8 -21.74 -24.31 -4.99
CA ILE A 8 -21.51 -25.37 -4.00
C ILE A 8 -20.90 -24.79 -2.71
N SER A 9 -20.02 -23.80 -2.84
CA SER A 9 -19.35 -23.11 -1.73
C SER A 9 -18.84 -21.76 -2.20
N GLU A 10 -18.77 -20.81 -1.27
CA GLU A 10 -18.11 -19.52 -1.44
C GLU A 10 -17.39 -19.17 -0.13
N LYS A 11 -16.26 -18.47 -0.26
CA LYS A 11 -15.53 -17.91 0.88
C LYS A 11 -15.00 -16.52 0.52
N PRO A 12 -15.00 -15.57 1.46
CA PRO A 12 -14.29 -14.31 1.26
C PRO A 12 -12.77 -14.56 1.28
N ILE A 13 -12.02 -13.69 0.59
CA ILE A 13 -10.55 -13.75 0.53
C ILE A 13 -9.96 -12.37 0.85
N THR A 14 -8.69 -12.34 1.28
CA THR A 14 -7.96 -11.08 1.54
C THR A 14 -7.50 -10.43 0.23
N PHE A 15 -7.11 -9.16 0.30
CA PHE A 15 -6.45 -8.48 -0.81
C PHE A 15 -5.12 -9.14 -1.19
N ALA A 16 -4.38 -9.67 -0.21
CA ALA A 16 -3.14 -10.39 -0.46
C ALA A 16 -3.37 -11.71 -1.20
N GLU A 17 -4.40 -12.48 -0.82
CA GLU A 17 -4.79 -13.71 -1.52
C GLU A 17 -5.31 -13.40 -2.93
N ALA A 18 -6.18 -12.40 -3.08
CA ALA A 18 -6.68 -11.98 -4.39
C ALA A 18 -5.57 -11.51 -5.33
N LYS A 19 -4.59 -10.75 -4.82
CA LYS A 19 -3.42 -10.31 -5.57
C LYS A 19 -2.61 -11.51 -6.06
N SER A 20 -2.30 -12.44 -5.16
CA SER A 20 -1.53 -13.64 -5.50
C SER A 20 -2.23 -14.49 -6.59
N ILE A 21 -3.55 -14.66 -6.48
CA ILE A 21 -4.35 -15.37 -7.50
C ILE A 21 -4.24 -14.69 -8.86
N LEU A 22 -4.37 -13.37 -8.91
CA LEU A 22 -4.30 -12.61 -10.17
C LEU A 22 -2.88 -12.59 -10.75
N GLU A 23 -1.83 -12.49 -9.93
CA GLU A 23 -0.44 -12.57 -10.37
C GLU A 23 -0.11 -13.96 -10.94
N ALA A 24 -0.55 -15.02 -10.26
CA ALA A 24 -0.41 -16.38 -10.77
C ALA A 24 -1.18 -16.57 -12.09
N LYS A 25 -2.37 -15.96 -12.22
CA LYS A 25 -3.16 -16.03 -13.45
C LYS A 25 -2.52 -15.26 -14.60
N GLU A 26 -1.97 -14.07 -14.33
CA GLU A 26 -1.22 -13.27 -15.30
C GLU A 26 -0.03 -14.06 -15.84
N ALA A 27 0.77 -14.67 -14.96
CA ALA A 27 1.91 -15.51 -15.34
C ALA A 27 1.49 -16.69 -16.22
N GLN A 28 0.44 -17.43 -15.84
CA GLN A 28 -0.08 -18.56 -16.62
C GLN A 28 -0.55 -18.14 -18.02
N LEU A 29 -1.18 -16.96 -18.15
CA LEU A 29 -1.68 -16.48 -19.43
C LEU A 29 -0.53 -16.03 -20.35
N HIS A 30 0.51 -15.40 -19.79
CA HIS A 30 1.69 -14.98 -20.54
C HIS A 30 2.42 -16.16 -21.19
N GLU A 31 2.47 -17.33 -20.53
CA GLU A 31 3.02 -18.56 -21.12
C GLU A 31 2.26 -19.04 -22.38
N ASN A 32 1.04 -18.55 -22.59
CA ASN A 32 0.16 -18.91 -23.70
C ASN A 32 -0.14 -17.72 -24.64
N ASP A 33 0.69 -16.67 -24.62
CA ASP A 33 0.49 -15.41 -25.37
C ASP A 33 -0.90 -14.79 -25.16
N LYS A 34 -1.43 -14.91 -23.95
CA LYS A 34 -2.71 -14.35 -23.52
C LYS A 34 -2.50 -13.34 -22.39
N GLU A 35 -3.49 -12.50 -22.19
CA GLU A 35 -3.48 -11.48 -21.14
C GLU A 35 -4.72 -11.57 -20.26
N LEU A 36 -4.63 -10.99 -19.05
CA LEU A 36 -5.79 -10.76 -18.19
C LEU A 36 -6.85 -9.90 -18.90
N GLY A 37 -8.12 -10.12 -18.55
CA GLY A 37 -9.21 -9.24 -18.97
C GLY A 37 -9.04 -7.81 -18.43
N HIS A 38 -9.75 -6.85 -19.02
CA HIS A 38 -9.59 -5.43 -18.66
C HIS A 38 -9.82 -5.15 -17.17
N GLU A 39 -10.91 -5.67 -16.62
CA GLU A 39 -11.29 -5.52 -15.22
C GLU A 39 -10.31 -6.22 -14.28
N GLN A 40 -9.77 -7.37 -14.71
CA GLN A 40 -8.76 -8.11 -13.95
C GLN A 40 -7.45 -7.33 -13.87
N LYS A 41 -7.02 -6.70 -14.98
CA LYS A 41 -5.84 -5.83 -15.01
C LYS A 41 -5.98 -4.65 -14.05
N ILE A 42 -7.11 -3.94 -14.13
CA ILE A 42 -7.41 -2.82 -13.22
C ILE A 42 -7.41 -3.30 -11.76
N THR A 43 -8.02 -4.44 -11.48
CA THR A 43 -8.08 -5.00 -10.13
C THR A 43 -6.68 -5.36 -9.63
N LEU A 44 -5.86 -6.00 -10.45
CA LEU A 44 -4.49 -6.37 -10.09
C LEU A 44 -3.63 -5.13 -9.85
N GLU A 45 -3.75 -4.10 -10.68
CA GLU A 45 -3.06 -2.82 -10.49
C GLU A 45 -3.46 -2.16 -9.16
N TYR A 46 -4.76 -2.09 -8.87
CA TYR A 46 -5.24 -1.61 -7.58
C TYR A 46 -4.67 -2.42 -6.41
N LEU A 47 -4.73 -3.75 -6.48
CA LEU A 47 -4.23 -4.63 -5.43
C LEU A 47 -2.72 -4.51 -5.22
N ARG A 48 -1.93 -4.28 -6.28
CA ARG A 48 -0.49 -4.00 -6.16
C ARG A 48 -0.20 -2.75 -5.35
N THR A 49 -1.10 -1.76 -5.34
CA THR A 49 -0.92 -0.52 -4.58
C THR A 49 -1.41 -0.60 -3.14
N ILE A 50 -2.52 -1.31 -2.89
CA ILE A 50 -3.18 -1.31 -1.57
C ILE A 50 -2.87 -2.54 -0.72
N SER A 51 -2.46 -3.66 -1.34
CA SER A 51 -2.10 -4.87 -0.60
C SER A 51 -0.76 -4.66 0.10
N VAL A 52 -0.83 -4.41 1.41
CA VAL A 52 0.32 -4.14 2.28
C VAL A 52 1.04 -5.42 2.70
N LEU A 53 0.29 -6.49 2.91
CA LEU A 53 0.81 -7.78 3.40
C LEU A 53 1.13 -8.71 2.25
N ASP A 54 2.12 -9.59 2.46
CA ASP A 54 2.22 -10.79 1.64
C ASP A 54 1.12 -11.81 2.02
N GLN A 55 0.88 -12.76 1.13
CA GLN A 55 -0.18 -13.76 1.32
C GLN A 55 0.01 -14.58 2.60
N LYS A 56 1.24 -14.98 2.92
CA LYS A 56 1.51 -15.85 4.07
C LYS A 56 1.25 -15.13 5.38
N ILE A 57 1.71 -13.88 5.51
CA ILE A 57 1.45 -13.05 6.69
C ILE A 57 -0.05 -12.79 6.82
N ALA A 58 -0.75 -12.51 5.72
CA ALA A 58 -2.21 -12.33 5.75
C ALA A 58 -2.95 -13.58 6.25
N GLU A 59 -2.57 -14.77 5.76
CA GLU A 59 -3.14 -16.06 6.19
C GLU A 59 -2.85 -16.37 7.66
N ASP A 60 -1.61 -16.17 8.10
CA ASP A 60 -1.21 -16.43 9.49
C ASP A 60 -1.91 -15.46 10.45
N THR A 61 -2.08 -14.19 10.05
CA THR A 61 -2.83 -13.19 10.82
C THR A 61 -4.31 -13.54 10.91
N ALA A 62 -4.91 -14.01 9.81
CA ALA A 62 -6.30 -14.44 9.83
C ALA A 62 -6.53 -15.60 10.81
N LYS A 63 -5.61 -16.57 10.86
CA LYS A 63 -5.65 -17.68 11.83
C LYS A 63 -5.50 -17.18 13.26
N GLU A 64 -4.54 -16.30 13.54
CA GLU A 64 -4.35 -15.73 14.88
C GLU A 64 -5.61 -14.98 15.35
N LEU A 65 -6.28 -14.24 14.46
CA LEU A 65 -7.54 -13.55 14.77
C LEU A 65 -8.70 -14.52 15.08
N ILE A 66 -8.83 -15.61 14.31
CA ILE A 66 -9.85 -16.65 14.54
C ILE A 66 -9.68 -17.28 15.93
N GLU A 67 -8.44 -17.62 16.28
CA GLU A 67 -8.13 -18.26 17.56
C GLU A 67 -8.31 -17.31 18.75
N ALA A 68 -7.87 -16.05 18.60
CA ALA A 68 -7.91 -15.07 19.67
C ALA A 68 -9.30 -14.50 19.94
N VAL A 69 -10.13 -14.36 18.89
CA VAL A 69 -11.47 -13.77 18.97
C VAL A 69 -12.48 -14.62 18.18
N PRO A 70 -12.97 -15.74 18.76
CA PRO A 70 -13.81 -16.72 18.04
C PRO A 70 -15.20 -16.22 17.61
N ILE A 71 -15.64 -15.06 18.10
CA ILE A 71 -16.91 -14.45 17.68
C ILE A 71 -16.83 -13.80 16.30
N LEU A 72 -15.61 -13.57 15.80
CA LEU A 72 -15.38 -12.99 14.48
C LEU A 72 -15.84 -13.94 13.38
N LYS A 73 -16.48 -13.38 12.35
CA LYS A 73 -16.84 -14.07 11.12
C LYS A 73 -15.79 -13.84 10.04
N ASP A 74 -15.71 -14.74 9.07
CA ASP A 74 -14.73 -14.69 7.99
C ASP A 74 -14.64 -13.32 7.31
N HIS A 75 -15.77 -12.70 6.98
CA HIS A 75 -15.78 -11.38 6.33
C HIS A 75 -15.17 -10.28 7.20
N GLN A 76 -15.34 -10.36 8.53
CA GLN A 76 -14.76 -9.41 9.48
C GLN A 76 -13.26 -9.62 9.61
N ILE A 77 -12.81 -10.87 9.61
CA ILE A 77 -11.38 -11.22 9.63
C ILE A 77 -10.72 -10.71 8.35
N MET A 78 -11.31 -10.94 7.17
CA MET A 78 -10.77 -10.41 5.92
C MET A 78 -10.69 -8.87 5.94
N MET A 79 -11.70 -8.19 6.48
CA MET A 79 -11.71 -6.74 6.63
C MET A 79 -10.58 -6.25 7.56
N LEU A 80 -10.39 -6.89 8.71
CA LEU A 80 -9.30 -6.57 9.65
C LEU A 80 -7.92 -6.75 9.02
N VAL A 81 -7.70 -7.84 8.31
CA VAL A 81 -6.43 -8.15 7.63
C VAL A 81 -6.15 -7.18 6.48
N ASN A 82 -7.20 -6.69 5.80
CA ASN A 82 -7.06 -5.73 4.70
C ASN A 82 -6.83 -4.30 5.19
N VAL A 83 -7.49 -3.88 6.28
CA VAL A 83 -7.46 -2.49 6.78
C VAL A 83 -6.31 -2.23 7.76
N LEU A 84 -5.87 -3.26 8.50
CA LEU A 84 -4.79 -3.17 9.49
C LEU A 84 -5.01 -2.10 10.59
N PRO A 85 -6.13 -2.16 11.35
CA PRO A 85 -6.35 -1.29 12.50
C PRO A 85 -5.37 -1.61 13.64
N ASP A 86 -4.48 -0.68 14.00
CA ASP A 86 -3.43 -0.90 15.01
C ASP A 86 -3.69 -0.17 16.34
N CYS A 87 -4.86 0.45 16.48
CA CYS A 87 -5.38 0.99 17.72
C CYS A 87 -6.84 0.55 17.94
N GLU A 88 -7.30 0.63 19.19
CA GLU A 88 -8.66 0.24 19.58
C GLU A 88 -9.73 1.08 18.86
N ASP A 89 -9.49 2.38 18.69
CA ASP A 89 -10.40 3.29 17.99
C ASP A 89 -10.63 2.88 16.53
N ASP A 90 -9.59 2.45 15.81
CA ASP A 90 -9.72 1.98 14.42
C ASP A 90 -10.57 0.71 14.35
N VAL A 91 -10.41 -0.21 15.31
CA VAL A 91 -11.22 -1.42 15.43
C VAL A 91 -12.68 -1.04 15.71
N ASP A 92 -12.93 -0.14 16.66
CA ASP A 92 -14.29 0.31 16.98
C ASP A 92 -14.98 0.98 15.77
N ILE A 93 -14.23 1.76 14.98
CA ILE A 93 -14.73 2.37 13.74
C ILE A 93 -15.14 1.30 12.71
N ILE A 94 -14.32 0.28 12.52
CA ILE A 94 -14.61 -0.83 11.60
C ILE A 94 -15.88 -1.58 12.03
N PHE A 95 -16.05 -1.79 13.34
CA PHE A 95 -17.18 -2.54 13.90
C PHE A 95 -18.43 -1.69 14.18
N ALA A 96 -18.38 -0.37 13.96
CA ALA A 96 -19.49 0.54 14.26
C ALA A 96 -20.81 0.19 13.54
N LYS A 97 -20.74 -0.48 12.38
CA LYS A 97 -21.91 -0.95 11.61
C LYS A 97 -22.04 -2.47 11.53
N GLU A 98 -21.17 -3.20 12.23
CA GLU A 98 -21.24 -4.66 12.29
C GLU A 98 -22.31 -5.11 13.28
N ARG A 99 -22.87 -6.30 13.06
CA ARG A 99 -23.86 -6.89 13.99
C ARG A 99 -23.20 -7.45 15.25
N VAL A 100 -21.91 -7.76 15.17
CA VAL A 100 -21.13 -8.27 16.28
C VAL A 100 -20.66 -7.08 17.11
N LYS A 101 -20.93 -7.13 18.41
CA LYS A 101 -20.41 -6.16 19.37
C LYS A 101 -19.20 -6.78 20.06
N LEU A 102 -18.04 -6.16 19.88
CA LEU A 102 -16.82 -6.55 20.57
C LEU A 102 -16.80 -5.96 21.99
N ASP A 103 -16.28 -6.71 22.95
CA ASP A 103 -15.92 -6.17 24.25
C ASP A 103 -14.52 -5.52 24.20
N LYS A 104 -14.15 -4.79 25.27
CA LYS A 104 -12.88 -4.07 25.33
C LYS A 104 -11.67 -4.99 25.21
N ASP A 105 -11.74 -6.18 25.79
CA ASP A 105 -10.62 -7.13 25.75
C ASP A 105 -10.45 -7.70 24.34
N GLN A 106 -11.54 -7.97 23.63
CA GLN A 106 -11.55 -8.39 22.23
C GLN A 106 -11.01 -7.28 21.32
N THR A 107 -11.49 -6.04 21.45
CA THR A 107 -11.01 -4.89 20.68
C THR A 107 -9.51 -4.70 20.86
N LYS A 108 -9.03 -4.73 22.11
CA LYS A 108 -7.61 -4.62 22.43
C LYS A 108 -6.78 -5.76 21.85
N LYS A 109 -7.24 -7.01 21.97
CA LYS A 109 -6.54 -8.17 21.38
C LYS A 109 -6.38 -8.04 19.86
N ILE A 110 -7.43 -7.60 19.16
CA ILE A 110 -7.37 -7.39 17.71
C ILE A 110 -6.31 -6.35 17.37
N ALA A 111 -6.35 -5.18 18.02
CA ALA A 111 -5.39 -4.11 17.79
C ALA A 111 -3.94 -4.57 18.08
N GLU A 112 -3.72 -5.34 19.14
CA GLU A 112 -2.40 -5.90 19.49
C GLU A 112 -1.88 -6.89 18.45
N ILE A 113 -2.72 -7.80 17.95
CA ILE A 113 -2.36 -8.76 16.88
C ILE A 113 -1.93 -7.99 15.62
N ILE A 114 -2.75 -7.05 15.18
CA ILE A 114 -2.49 -6.26 13.97
C ILE A 114 -1.25 -5.38 14.13
N LYS A 115 -1.02 -4.79 15.30
CA LYS A 115 0.14 -3.94 15.56
C LYS A 115 1.48 -4.66 15.42
N LYS A 116 1.52 -5.99 15.63
CA LYS A 116 2.74 -6.80 15.44
C LYS A 116 3.14 -6.89 13.95
N ILE A 117 2.15 -6.93 13.06
CA ILE A 117 2.37 -7.17 11.62
C ILE A 117 2.42 -5.89 10.80
N LYS A 118 1.78 -4.80 11.26
CA LYS A 118 1.66 -3.57 10.48
C LYS A 118 3.07 -3.05 10.17
N PRO A 119 3.45 -2.92 8.89
CA PRO A 119 4.78 -2.45 8.56
C PRO A 119 4.93 -1.04 9.11
N LYS A 120 5.93 -0.86 9.99
CA LYS A 120 6.31 0.48 10.45
C LYS A 120 6.68 1.26 9.21
N LYS A 121 5.89 2.27 8.84
CA LYS A 121 6.22 3.17 7.73
C LYS A 121 7.63 3.72 7.97
N VAL A 122 8.62 3.16 7.29
CA VAL A 122 9.88 3.84 7.06
C VAL A 122 9.54 4.89 6.00
N ILE A 123 9.10 6.06 6.44
CA ILE A 123 9.02 7.26 5.61
C ILE A 123 10.46 7.68 5.31
N LYS A 124 11.18 6.93 4.48
CA LYS A 124 12.50 7.29 3.94
C LYS A 124 12.59 6.82 2.49
N LYS A 125 12.12 7.68 1.58
CA LYS A 125 12.55 7.89 0.17
C LYS A 125 11.35 8.16 -0.75
N THR A 126 10.75 9.34 -0.59
CA THR A 126 10.06 10.00 -1.72
C THR A 126 10.03 11.53 -1.60
N VAL A 127 10.59 12.10 -0.53
CA VAL A 127 10.74 13.58 -0.38
C VAL A 127 12.13 14.08 -0.80
N LYS A 128 13.11 13.19 -1.08
CA LYS A 128 14.48 13.61 -1.40
C LYS A 128 14.74 13.95 -2.88
N GLU A 129 13.81 13.65 -3.79
CA GLU A 129 13.95 13.99 -5.21
C GLU A 129 13.08 15.19 -5.65
N LYS A 130 12.23 15.73 -4.76
CA LYS A 130 11.43 16.94 -5.05
C LYS A 130 11.96 18.23 -4.39
N LYS A 131 13.14 18.18 -3.77
CA LYS A 131 13.79 19.35 -3.12
C LYS A 131 15.08 19.81 -3.81
N VAL A 132 15.41 19.24 -4.97
CA VAL A 132 16.64 19.59 -5.71
C VAL A 132 16.37 20.55 -6.89
N GLU A 133 15.12 20.71 -7.34
CA GLU A 133 14.82 21.59 -8.49
C GLU A 133 14.43 23.03 -8.12
N ASP A 134 13.97 23.30 -6.89
CA ASP A 134 13.54 24.66 -6.49
C ASP A 134 14.59 25.46 -5.68
N ALA A 135 15.82 24.98 -5.53
CA ALA A 135 16.87 25.63 -4.72
C ALA A 135 18.14 26.02 -5.51
N ALA A 136 18.11 25.96 -6.84
CA ALA A 136 19.30 26.12 -7.68
C ALA A 136 19.29 27.35 -8.59
N VAL A 137 18.77 28.51 -8.16
CA VAL A 137 19.19 29.82 -8.71
C VAL A 137 19.08 30.93 -7.65
N SER A 138 19.96 30.92 -6.65
CA SER A 138 20.51 32.18 -6.11
C SER A 138 21.85 31.90 -5.42
N GLU A 139 22.86 32.64 -5.85
CA GLU A 139 24.13 32.91 -5.16
C GLU A 139 25.16 31.76 -5.10
N LYS A 140 26.00 31.70 -6.14
CA LYS A 140 27.42 31.38 -6.00
C LYS A 140 28.22 32.65 -6.30
N THR A 141 28.63 33.36 -5.25
CA THR A 141 29.89 34.10 -5.23
C THR A 141 30.91 33.25 -4.51
N VAL A 142 32.13 33.16 -5.07
CA VAL A 142 33.41 33.36 -4.36
C VAL A 142 34.58 33.02 -5.32
N ASP A 143 35.29 34.10 -5.67
CA ASP A 143 36.73 34.27 -5.78
C ASP A 143 37.60 33.49 -6.78
N ILE A 144 38.17 34.25 -7.73
CA ILE A 144 39.58 34.13 -8.12
C ILE A 144 40.19 35.54 -8.18
N LYS A 145 41.23 35.79 -7.38
CA LYS A 145 42.03 37.03 -7.37
C LYS A 145 43.15 37.01 -8.40
N SER A 146 43.35 38.18 -9.01
CA SER A 146 44.57 38.80 -9.59
C SER A 146 45.32 38.10 -10.73
N GLU A 147 45.39 38.74 -11.91
CA GLU A 147 46.60 39.50 -12.36
C GLU A 147 46.33 40.39 -13.60
N LYS A 148 46.96 41.59 -13.59
CA LYS A 148 47.41 42.47 -14.70
C LYS A 148 46.45 43.35 -15.55
N VAL A 149 46.39 44.62 -15.13
CA VAL A 149 46.78 45.88 -15.82
C VAL A 149 47.04 45.87 -17.34
N ALA A 150 46.27 46.70 -18.08
CA ALA A 150 46.65 47.66 -19.15
C ALA A 150 45.34 48.34 -19.63
N THR A 151 44.98 49.58 -19.24
CA THR A 151 45.28 50.91 -19.84
C THR A 151 44.99 51.08 -21.33
N GLU A 152 44.38 52.24 -21.64
CA GLU A 152 44.17 52.91 -22.95
C GLU A 152 42.99 52.37 -23.78
N ASP A 153 42.18 53.15 -24.50
CA ASP A 153 41.86 54.59 -24.61
C ASP A 153 40.69 54.70 -25.61
N ALA A 154 40.04 55.86 -25.64
CA ALA A 154 39.16 56.43 -26.69
C ALA A 154 37.74 55.84 -26.87
N GLU A 155 36.67 56.60 -26.63
CA GLU A 155 36.13 57.77 -27.36
C GLU A 155 35.48 57.47 -28.72
N GLU A 156 34.23 57.97 -28.82
CA GLU A 156 33.54 58.55 -29.98
C GLU A 156 32.91 57.68 -31.09
N ASP A 157 31.58 57.86 -31.19
CA ASP A 157 30.79 58.21 -32.39
C ASP A 157 31.06 57.49 -33.72
N LYS A 158 30.04 56.73 -34.15
CA LYS A 158 29.23 57.05 -35.36
C LYS A 158 28.01 56.17 -35.50
#